data_AF-A0A529SF39-F1
#
_entry.id   AF-A0A529SF39-F1
#
_cell.length_a   1.000
_cell.length_b   1.000
_cell.length_c   1.000
_cell.angle_alpha   90.00
_cell.angle_beta   90.00
_cell.angle_gamma   90.00
#
_symmetry.space_group_name_H-M   'P 1'
#
loop_
_entity.id
_entity.type
_entity.pdbx_description
1 polymer ?
#
loop_
_entity_poly.entity_id
_entity_poly.type
_entity_poly.pdbx_seq_one_letter_code
_entity_poly.pdbx_strand_id
1 'polypeptide(L)'
;WQPIHGVIPPLNDAEWQEEFQRYQQIPQYTQINKGMSLEDFKSIFWWEWAHRILARSVGVVFALPLLFFWVTRRIERGLGLKLVGILALGGLQGAIGWWMVASGLVDRVSVSQY
;
A
#
# COMPACT_ATOMS: atom_id res chain seq x y z
N TRP A 1 13.45 0.32 4.08
CA TRP A 1 12.21 0.87 3.49
C TRP A 1 12.62 1.89 2.44
N GLN A 2 12.59 1.53 1.16
CA GLN A 2 12.87 2.47 0.08
C GLN A 2 11.53 2.95 -0.50
N PRO A 3 11.09 4.18 -0.19
CA PRO A 3 9.75 4.68 -0.54
C PRO A 3 9.46 4.73 -2.05
N ILE A 4 10.49 4.57 -2.89
CA ILE A 4 10.42 4.70 -4.34
C ILE A 4 10.32 3.31 -5.03
N HIS A 5 10.83 2.23 -4.42
CA HIS A 5 10.87 0.90 -5.05
C HIS A 5 9.53 0.17 -5.13
N GLY A 6 8.48 0.68 -4.47
CA GLY A 6 7.13 0.10 -4.52
C GLY A 6 6.18 0.80 -5.49
N VAL A 7 6.68 1.73 -6.32
CA VAL A 7 5.85 2.48 -7.30
C VAL A 7 6.15 2.02 -8.72
N ILE A 8 7.41 1.74 -9.03
CA ILE A 8 7.84 1.30 -10.35
C ILE A 8 7.85 -0.24 -10.37
N PRO A 9 6.97 -0.90 -11.13
CA PRO A 9 7.03 -2.34 -11.32
C PRO A 9 8.28 -2.72 -12.13
N PRO A 10 8.77 -3.97 -12.05
CA PRO A 10 9.86 -4.43 -12.89
C PRO A 10 9.53 -4.24 -14.37
N LEU A 11 10.44 -3.60 -15.12
CA LEU A 11 10.20 -3.16 -16.49
C LEU A 11 10.76 -4.14 -17.54
N ASN A 12 11.63 -5.05 -17.13
CA ASN A 12 12.24 -6.07 -17.99
C ASN A 12 12.30 -7.45 -17.31
N ASP A 13 12.52 -8.50 -18.09
CA ASP A 13 12.52 -9.88 -17.59
C ASP A 13 13.64 -10.16 -16.59
N ALA A 14 14.78 -9.48 -16.68
CA ALA A 14 15.87 -9.64 -15.73
C ALA A 14 15.48 -9.13 -14.33
N GLU A 15 14.84 -7.96 -14.25
CA GLU A 15 14.31 -7.40 -13.00
C GLU A 15 13.19 -8.27 -12.43
N TRP A 16 12.31 -8.81 -13.28
CA TRP A 16 11.27 -9.75 -12.84
C TRP A 16 11.87 -11.02 -12.23
N GLN A 17 12.94 -11.55 -12.83
CA GLN A 17 13.61 -12.73 -12.32
C GLN A 17 14.32 -12.45 -10.99
N GLU A 18 14.95 -11.28 -10.85
CA GLU A 18 15.60 -10.86 -9.61
C GLU A 18 14.60 -10.68 -8.47
N GLU A 19 13.47 -10.01 -8.71
CA GLU A 19 12.40 -9.85 -7.72
C GLU A 19 11.76 -11.19 -7.35
N PHE A 20 11.59 -12.09 -8.32
CA PHE A 20 11.09 -13.43 -8.04
C PHE A 20 12.08 -14.25 -7.20
N GLN A 21 13.39 -14.16 -7.47
CA GLN A 21 14.42 -14.80 -6.64
C GLN A 21 14.42 -14.27 -5.21
N ARG A 22 14.20 -12.96 -5.03
CA ARG A 22 14.03 -12.36 -3.69
C ARG A 22 12.77 -12.88 -3.03
N TYR A 23 11.65 -12.96 -3.76
CA TYR A 23 10.39 -13.50 -3.26
C TYR A 23 10.52 -14.95 -2.79
N GLN A 24 11.29 -15.77 -3.51
CA GLN A 24 11.58 -17.17 -3.15
C GLN A 24 12.31 -17.31 -1.79
N GLN A 25 13.03 -16.28 -1.34
CA GLN A 25 13.75 -16.27 -0.06
C GLN A 25 12.84 -15.91 1.12
N ILE A 26 11.63 -15.41 0.86
CA ILE A 26 10.68 -14.98 1.90
C ILE A 26 9.83 -16.20 2.34
N PRO A 27 9.51 -16.34 3.65
CA PRO A 27 8.68 -17.43 4.15
C PRO A 27 7.33 -17.58 3.42
N GLN A 28 6.78 -16.49 2.89
CA GLN A 28 5.54 -16.49 2.09
C GLN A 28 5.63 -17.46 0.89
N TYR A 29 6.76 -17.48 0.17
CA TYR A 29 6.95 -18.42 -0.94
C TYR A 29 7.02 -19.85 -0.44
N THR A 30 7.78 -20.11 0.63
CA THR A 30 7.95 -21.48 1.15
C THR A 30 6.67 -22.04 1.78
N GLN A 31 5.84 -21.19 2.40
CA GLN A 31 4.66 -21.60 3.16
C GLN A 31 3.36 -21.60 2.34
N ILE A 32 3.19 -20.65 1.41
CA ILE A 32 1.92 -20.46 0.69
C ILE A 32 2.07 -20.74 -0.80
N ASN A 33 3.16 -20.27 -1.42
CA ASN A 33 3.32 -20.25 -2.87
C ASN A 33 4.46 -21.16 -3.37
N LYS A 34 4.67 -22.29 -2.71
CA LYS A 34 5.81 -23.18 -2.99
C LYS A 34 5.67 -23.81 -4.37
N GLY A 35 6.67 -23.62 -5.23
CA GLY A 35 6.64 -24.12 -6.61
C GLY A 35 5.87 -23.25 -7.59
N MET A 36 5.48 -22.04 -7.18
CA MET A 36 4.86 -21.03 -8.04
C MET A 36 5.77 -20.65 -9.23
N SER A 37 5.18 -20.40 -10.39
CA SER A 37 5.89 -19.92 -11.58
C SER A 37 6.10 -18.40 -11.56
N LEU A 38 6.97 -17.87 -12.43
CA LEU A 38 7.16 -16.42 -12.57
C LEU A 38 5.86 -15.71 -13.00
N GLU A 39 5.01 -16.37 -13.80
CA GLU A 39 3.75 -15.80 -14.30
C GLU A 39 2.69 -15.67 -13.20
N ASP A 40 2.60 -16.67 -12.33
CA ASP A 40 1.76 -16.63 -11.13
C ASP A 40 2.22 -15.53 -10.16
N PHE A 41 3.54 -15.39 -9.98
CA PHE A 41 4.12 -14.31 -9.19
C PHE A 41 3.76 -12.93 -9.76
N LYS A 42 3.90 -12.74 -11.08
CA LYS A 42 3.49 -11.50 -11.77
C LYS A 42 2.03 -11.18 -11.48
N SER A 43 1.13 -12.17 -11.51
CA SER A 43 -0.30 -11.97 -11.26
C SER A 43 -0.58 -11.45 -9.84
N ILE A 44 0.04 -12.06 -8.81
CA ILE A 44 -0.10 -11.61 -7.42
C ILE A 44 0.51 -10.23 -7.24
N PHE A 45 1.71 -10.02 -7.79
CA PHE A 45 2.40 -8.73 -7.72
C PHE A 45 1.55 -7.61 -8.31
N TRP A 46 0.95 -7.80 -9.49
CA TRP A 46 0.10 -6.82 -10.14
C TRP A 46 -1.13 -6.47 -9.29
N TRP A 47 -1.75 -7.47 -8.66
CA TRP A 47 -2.88 -7.23 -7.77
C TRP A 47 -2.50 -6.39 -6.55
N GLU A 48 -1.42 -6.77 -5.86
CA GLU A 48 -0.92 -6.02 -4.71
C GLU A 48 -0.49 -4.59 -5.08
N TRP A 49 0.21 -4.44 -6.20
CA TRP A 49 0.66 -3.16 -6.73
C TRP A 49 -0.53 -2.26 -7.09
N ALA A 50 -1.51 -2.79 -7.83
CA ALA A 50 -2.70 -2.06 -8.24
C ALA A 50 -3.49 -1.60 -7.01
N HIS A 51 -3.68 -2.49 -6.03
CA HIS A 51 -4.34 -2.15 -4.77
C HIS A 51 -3.63 -1.02 -4.02
N ARG A 52 -2.28 -1.06 -3.93
CA ARG A 52 -1.47 0.01 -3.31
C ARG A 52 -1.61 1.34 -4.03
N ILE A 53 -1.65 1.34 -5.36
CA ILE A 53 -1.86 2.56 -6.15
C ILE A 53 -3.27 3.10 -6.00
N LEU A 54 -4.28 2.23 -6.02
CA LEU A 54 -5.67 2.63 -5.79
C LEU A 54 -5.83 3.30 -4.42
N ALA A 55 -5.30 2.69 -3.35
CA ALA A 55 -5.34 3.27 -2.00
C ALA A 55 -4.70 4.67 -1.94
N ARG A 56 -3.53 4.86 -2.57
CA ARG A 56 -2.86 6.17 -2.66
C ARG A 56 -3.68 7.17 -3.48
N SER A 57 -4.22 6.73 -4.60
CA SER A 57 -5.00 7.57 -5.53
C SER A 57 -6.28 8.07 -4.87
N VAL A 58 -6.99 7.22 -4.12
CA VAL A 58 -8.18 7.64 -3.36
C VAL A 58 -7.81 8.72 -2.34
N GLY A 59 -6.70 8.56 -1.61
CA GLY A 59 -6.19 9.58 -0.70
C GLY A 59 -5.96 10.93 -1.38
N VAL A 60 -5.33 10.92 -2.57
CA VAL A 60 -5.07 12.13 -3.36
C VAL A 60 -6.35 12.75 -3.91
N VAL A 61 -7.24 11.94 -4.49
CA VAL A 61 -8.53 12.39 -5.05
C VAL A 61 -9.46 12.93 -3.97
N PHE A 62 -9.34 12.47 -2.73
CA PHE A 62 -10.06 13.03 -1.59
C PHE A 62 -9.37 14.30 -1.05
N ALA A 63 -8.05 14.29 -0.89
CA ALA A 63 -7.30 15.40 -0.30
C ALA A 63 -7.22 16.64 -1.20
N LEU A 64 -7.11 16.48 -2.52
CA LEU A 64 -6.96 17.61 -3.46
C LEU A 64 -8.20 18.51 -3.51
N PRO A 65 -9.43 18.00 -3.75
CA PRO A 65 -10.63 18.83 -3.69
C PRO A 65 -10.84 19.43 -2.31
N LEU A 66 -10.54 18.67 -1.24
CA LEU A 66 -10.65 19.18 0.12
C LEU A 66 -9.76 20.40 0.35
N LEU A 67 -8.49 20.30 -0.04
CA LEU A 67 -7.52 21.37 0.07
C LEU A 67 -7.94 22.58 -0.80
N PHE A 68 -8.44 22.33 -2.01
CA PHE A 68 -8.97 23.38 -2.88
C PHE A 68 -10.17 24.12 -2.26
N PHE A 69 -11.18 23.41 -1.75
CA PHE A 69 -12.34 24.02 -1.09
C PHE A 69 -11.95 24.75 0.19
N TRP A 70 -10.94 24.26 0.89
CA TRP A 70 -10.42 24.88 2.11
C TRP A 70 -9.70 26.20 1.83
N VAL A 71 -8.78 26.23 0.85
CA VAL A 71 -8.07 27.45 0.42
C VAL A 71 -9.03 28.49 -0.15
N THR A 72 -10.07 28.05 -0.87
CA THR A 72 -11.10 28.95 -1.41
C THR A 72 -12.11 29.43 -0.36
N ARG A 73 -11.97 29.03 0.92
CA ARG A 73 -12.88 29.36 2.04
C ARG A 73 -14.35 29.04 1.78
N ARG A 74 -14.64 28.11 0.86
CA ARG A 74 -16.01 27.69 0.51
C ARG A 74 -16.59 26.63 1.45
N ILE A 75 -15.82 26.21 2.45
CA ILE A 75 -16.23 25.22 3.43
C ILE A 75 -16.93 25.91 4.61
N GLU A 76 -18.19 25.55 4.88
CA GLU A 76 -18.89 25.98 6.08
C GLU A 76 -18.16 25.49 7.35
N ARG A 77 -18.09 26.34 8.39
CA ARG A 77 -17.33 26.07 9.63
C ARG A 77 -17.66 24.70 10.27
N GLY A 78 -18.90 24.21 10.15
CA GLY A 78 -19.32 22.90 10.67
C GLY A 78 -18.90 21.70 9.81
N LEU A 79 -18.74 21.88 8.50
CA LEU A 79 -18.30 20.83 7.56
C LEU A 79 -16.77 20.70 7.54
N GLY A 80 -16.04 21.81 7.71
CA GLY A 80 -14.58 21.80 7.69
C GLY A 80 -13.95 20.94 8.77
N LEU A 81 -14.44 21.03 10.01
CA LEU A 81 -13.94 20.20 11.11
C LEU A 81 -14.20 18.70 10.88
N LYS A 82 -15.37 18.34 10.34
CA LYS A 82 -15.71 16.94 10.03
C LYS A 82 -14.81 16.38 8.93
N LEU A 83 -14.60 17.16 7.87
CA LEU A 83 -13.77 16.76 6.74
C LEU A 83 -12.28 16.64 7.12
N VAL A 84 -11.77 17.56 7.94
CA VAL A 84 -10.41 17.46 8.50
C VAL A 84 -10.29 16.23 9.41
N GLY A 85 -11.31 15.93 10.21
CA GLY A 85 -11.36 14.71 11.02
C GLY A 85 -11.29 13.44 10.16
N ILE A 86 -12.06 13.36 9.07
CA ILE A 86 -12.02 12.23 8.13
C ILE A 86 -10.64 12.12 7.47
N LEU A 87 -10.05 13.24 7.04
CA LEU A 87 -8.70 13.23 6.46
C LEU A 87 -7.64 12.78 7.48
N ALA A 88 -7.74 13.24 8.73
CA ALA A 88 -6.84 12.83 9.80
C ALA A 88 -6.98 11.33 10.11
N LEU A 89 -8.20 10.79 10.12
CA LEU A 89 -8.45 9.36 10.29
C LEU A 89 -7.89 8.55 9.11
N GLY A 90 -8.07 9.01 7.87
CA GLY A 90 -7.48 8.37 6.69
C GLY A 90 -5.94 8.43 6.70
N GLY A 91 -5.37 9.56 7.12
CA GLY A 91 -3.93 9.72 7.32
C GLY A 91 -3.39 8.81 8.42
N LEU A 92 -4.12 8.69 9.53
CA LEU A 92 -3.79 7.76 10.61
C LEU A 92 -3.85 6.31 10.13
N GLN A 93 -4.85 5.94 9.32
CA GLN A 93 -4.94 4.61 8.72
C GLN A 93 -3.73 4.31 7.82
N GLY A 94 -3.29 5.28 7.00
CA GLY A 94 -2.06 5.18 6.21
C GLY A 94 -0.80 5.08 7.07
N ALA A 95 -0.72 5.86 8.16
CA ALA A 95 0.40 5.86 9.09
C ALA A 95 0.51 4.54 9.86
N ILE A 96 -0.62 3.97 10.30
CA ILE A 96 -0.68 2.64 10.92
C ILE A 96 -0.25 1.58 9.90
N GLY A 97 -0.77 1.65 8.67
CA GLY A 97 -0.36 0.73 7.60
C GLY A 97 1.14 0.78 7.31
N TRP A 98 1.73 1.98 7.31
CA TRP A 98 3.16 2.17 7.19
C TRP A 98 3.92 1.58 8.39
N TRP A 99 3.45 1.86 9.60
CA TRP A 99 4.08 1.37 10.82
C TRP A 99 4.08 -0.16 10.89
N MET A 100 3.01 -0.84 10.47
CA MET A 100 2.98 -2.32 10.42
C MET A 100 4.07 -2.88 9.48
N VAL A 101 4.29 -2.27 8.32
CA VAL A 101 5.32 -2.71 7.37
C VAL A 101 6.72 -2.34 7.86
N ALA A 102 6.89 -1.15 8.45
CA ALA A 102 8.18 -0.66 8.91
C ALA A 102 8.65 -1.34 10.21
N SER A 103 7.72 -1.73 11.09
CA SER A 103 8.01 -2.40 12.36
C SER A 103 8.34 -3.89 12.21
N GLY A 104 8.23 -4.46 11.01
CA GLY A 104 8.55 -5.87 10.80
C GLY A 104 7.55 -6.82 11.47
N LEU A 105 6.30 -6.38 11.74
CA LEU A 105 5.21 -7.28 12.17
C LEU A 105 4.83 -8.35 11.12
N VAL A 106 5.56 -8.41 10.00
CA VAL A 106 5.58 -9.51 9.04
C VAL A 106 6.17 -10.80 9.67
N ASP A 107 6.92 -10.71 10.77
CA ASP A 107 7.42 -11.89 11.51
C ASP A 107 6.33 -12.61 12.36
N ARG A 108 5.07 -12.18 12.33
CA ARG A 108 3.95 -12.95 12.89
C ARG A 108 3.04 -13.46 11.78
N VAL A 109 3.34 -14.68 11.32
CA VAL A 109 2.45 -15.54 10.52
C VAL A 109 1.30 -16.10 11.37
N SER A 110 0.74 -15.32 12.29
CA SER A 110 -0.48 -15.70 12.99
C SER A 110 -1.31 -14.47 13.30
N VAL A 111 -2.33 -14.25 12.49
CA VAL A 111 -3.59 -13.75 13.04
C VAL A 111 -4.11 -14.89 13.91
N SER A 112 -3.87 -14.81 15.22
CA SER A 112 -4.54 -15.64 16.21
C SER A 112 -6.04 -15.48 16.00
N GLN A 113 -6.67 -16.49 15.41
CA GLN A 113 -8.09 -16.76 15.62
C GLN A 113 -8.20 -17.52 16.94
N TYR A 114 -8.05 -16.79 18.05
CA TYR A 114 -8.62 -17.09 19.36
C TYR A 114 -8.50 -15.87 20.26
#